data_AF-A0A1C5MIA9-F1
#
_entry.id   AF-A0A1C5MIA9-F1
#
_cell.length_a   1.000
_cell.length_b   1.000
_cell.length_c   1.000
_cell.angle_alpha   90.00
_cell.angle_beta   90.00
_cell.angle_gamma   90.00
#
_symmetry.space_group_name_H-M   'P 1'
#
loop_
_entity.id
_entity.type
_entity.pdbx_description
1 polymer ?
#
loop_
_entity_poly.entity_id
_entity_poly.type
_entity_poly.pdbx_seq_one_letter_code
_entity_poly.pdbx_strand_id
1 'polypeptide(L)'
;MPSLSTSKRASSIITNGAKTLGQIHKENADWTMEYTWDTDPQSKVCYIYDYFHDDQPRLKDHMTYEKTTKTRIDAKFIVKSHQSIDKDQVEYYLQFKPSQPVEFDQNDELYYFETDYRQRYGVEFPIGCYVDIPDNKMVYRKWLICGAEIANQFPKYLILPCAYEMMWIEKNAQDRIKRRAWAVPRSQKSYTIGTYTDYRFTRPDNQDKIWLPLNSITKNLWYSSDGKNSRVIISAPTEHPIVWTITKIENTNPIGLQCLTLYQNYFDQDKDYIEKDSSGKIIGMWADWFQGELSPQESPEDTLFKPLCNISASSSVLKVGGSYKLLTVSISDQSGNDITDKYSSTSFSWTASIDDNDVTDLFTWLPQKEFNKIKIKAPNDRRYLNKILTITCVVSNKVVGTLQLNLSI
;
A
#
# COMPACT_ATOMS: atom_id res chain seq x y z
N MET A 1 -8.26 -64.41 7.02
CA MET A 1 -8.89 -63.41 7.91
C MET A 1 -9.65 -64.14 9.00
N PRO A 2 -9.42 -63.85 10.30
CA PRO A 2 -10.17 -64.48 11.38
C PRO A 2 -11.65 -64.08 11.35
N SER A 3 -12.53 -64.96 11.84
CA SER A 3 -13.98 -64.72 11.82
C SER A 3 -14.39 -63.61 12.79
N LEU A 4 -15.49 -62.91 12.52
CA LEU A 4 -15.98 -61.78 13.32
C LEU A 4 -16.18 -62.13 14.80
N SER A 5 -16.58 -63.38 15.08
CA SER A 5 -16.76 -63.89 16.44
C SER A 5 -15.42 -64.15 17.15
N THR A 6 -14.40 -64.59 16.40
CA THR A 6 -13.03 -64.78 16.90
C THR A 6 -12.37 -63.42 17.22
N SER A 7 -12.56 -62.42 16.36
CA SER A 7 -12.07 -61.05 16.60
C SER A 7 -12.74 -60.41 17.80
N LYS A 8 -14.05 -60.63 18.01
CA LYS A 8 -14.78 -60.17 19.21
C LYS A 8 -14.27 -60.85 20.50
N ARG A 9 -13.96 -62.16 20.45
CA ARG A 9 -13.40 -62.89 21.61
C ARG A 9 -11.98 -62.46 21.95
N ALA A 10 -11.11 -62.31 20.95
CA ALA A 10 -9.75 -61.79 21.16
C ALA A 10 -9.78 -60.36 21.73
N SER A 11 -10.69 -59.52 21.21
CA SER A 11 -10.96 -58.17 21.71
C SER A 11 -11.44 -58.12 23.17
N SER A 12 -12.31 -59.04 23.59
CA SER A 12 -12.75 -59.14 25.00
C SER A 12 -11.69 -59.66 25.97
N ILE A 13 -10.61 -60.27 25.47
CA ILE A 13 -9.51 -60.80 26.29
C ILE A 13 -8.41 -59.75 26.51
N ILE A 14 -8.36 -58.69 25.68
CA ILE A 14 -7.36 -57.60 25.76
C ILE A 14 -7.80 -56.47 26.70
N THR A 15 -8.98 -56.56 27.33
CA THR A 15 -9.40 -55.60 28.36
C THR A 15 -8.67 -55.86 29.67
N ASN A 16 -7.39 -55.48 29.73
CA ASN A 16 -6.67 -55.21 30.97
C ASN A 16 -7.32 -54.00 31.65
N GLY A 17 -8.45 -54.23 32.33
CA GLY A 17 -9.05 -53.47 33.44
C GLY A 17 -9.27 -51.94 33.36
N ALA A 18 -8.70 -51.21 32.42
CA ALA A 18 -8.61 -49.74 32.46
C ALA A 18 -9.02 -49.05 31.16
N LYS A 19 -9.01 -49.75 30.01
CA LYS A 19 -9.34 -49.16 28.70
C LYS A 19 -10.53 -49.85 28.04
N THR A 20 -11.41 -49.05 27.45
CA THR A 20 -12.54 -49.51 26.63
C THR A 20 -12.06 -50.05 25.28
N LEU A 21 -12.89 -50.88 24.63
CA LEU A 21 -12.58 -51.39 23.29
C LEU A 21 -12.35 -50.26 22.25
N GLY A 22 -13.13 -49.18 22.36
CA GLY A 22 -12.96 -48.01 21.48
C GLY A 22 -11.59 -47.33 21.65
N GLN A 23 -11.10 -47.21 22.90
CA GLN A 23 -9.77 -46.67 23.17
C GLN A 23 -8.65 -47.56 22.60
N ILE A 24 -8.78 -48.88 22.73
CA ILE A 24 -7.82 -49.84 22.13
C ILE A 24 -7.80 -49.70 20.61
N HIS A 25 -8.97 -49.59 19.96
CA HIS A 25 -9.04 -49.39 18.51
C HIS A 25 -8.44 -48.05 18.07
N LYS A 26 -8.67 -46.98 18.84
CA LYS A 26 -8.06 -45.67 18.60
C LYS A 26 -6.54 -45.77 18.66
N GLU A 27 -5.99 -46.32 19.74
CA GLU A 27 -4.55 -46.49 19.94
C GLU A 27 -3.90 -47.35 18.83
N ASN A 28 -4.55 -48.44 18.44
CA ASN A 28 -4.08 -49.28 17.32
C ASN A 28 -4.07 -48.50 15.99
N ALA A 29 -5.07 -47.66 15.75
CA ALA A 29 -5.13 -46.82 14.55
C ALA A 29 -4.06 -45.72 14.57
N ASP A 30 -3.84 -45.06 15.72
CA ASP A 30 -2.76 -44.07 15.88
C ASP A 30 -1.39 -44.72 15.65
N TRP A 31 -1.15 -45.89 16.24
CA TRP A 31 0.08 -46.66 16.04
C TRP A 31 0.29 -47.05 14.56
N THR A 32 -0.77 -47.49 13.89
CA THR A 32 -0.71 -47.84 12.46
C THR A 32 -0.41 -46.62 11.59
N MET A 33 -1.03 -45.47 11.89
CA MET A 33 -0.78 -44.21 11.19
C MET A 33 0.67 -43.74 11.37
N GLU A 34 1.21 -43.80 12.59
CA GLU A 34 2.62 -43.51 12.87
C GLU A 34 3.56 -44.44 12.11
N TYR A 35 3.34 -45.76 12.21
CA TYR A 35 4.21 -46.75 11.59
C TYR A 35 4.27 -46.62 10.06
N THR A 36 3.15 -46.23 9.44
CA THR A 36 3.06 -46.08 7.98
C THR A 36 3.39 -44.68 7.48
N TRP A 37 3.66 -43.72 8.39
CA TRP A 37 3.77 -42.30 8.06
C TRP A 37 4.87 -42.03 7.03
N ASP A 38 6.08 -42.52 7.28
CA ASP A 38 7.25 -42.20 6.46
C ASP A 38 7.24 -42.94 5.11
N THR A 39 6.38 -43.95 4.96
CA THR A 39 6.17 -44.68 3.70
C THR A 39 5.12 -44.03 2.80
N ASP A 40 4.32 -43.11 3.34
CA ASP A 40 3.26 -42.44 2.59
C ASP A 40 3.84 -41.34 1.68
N PRO A 41 3.59 -41.35 0.36
CA PRO A 41 4.09 -40.31 -0.54
C PRO A 41 3.58 -38.90 -0.21
N GLN A 42 2.47 -38.79 0.53
CA GLN A 42 1.92 -37.53 1.00
C GLN A 42 2.67 -36.96 2.22
N SER A 43 3.46 -37.79 2.91
CA SER A 43 4.28 -37.37 4.05
C SER A 43 5.40 -36.43 3.59
N LYS A 44 5.50 -35.29 4.26
CA LYS A 44 6.49 -34.24 4.00
C LYS A 44 7.09 -33.75 5.32
N VAL A 45 8.38 -33.40 5.26
CA VAL A 45 9.03 -32.60 6.30
C VAL A 45 8.74 -31.14 6.03
N CYS A 46 7.95 -30.53 6.90
CA CYS A 46 7.48 -29.16 6.80
C CYS A 46 8.09 -28.30 7.92
N TYR A 47 7.85 -27.00 7.86
CA TYR A 47 8.26 -26.07 8.92
C TYR A 47 7.09 -25.16 9.28
N ILE A 48 6.70 -25.13 10.55
CA ILE A 48 5.60 -24.33 11.08
C ILE A 48 6.15 -23.19 11.94
N TYR A 49 5.54 -22.01 11.81
CA TYR A 49 6.00 -20.79 12.47
C TYR A 49 4.90 -19.71 12.44
N ASP A 50 5.03 -18.72 13.31
CA ASP A 50 4.20 -17.53 13.29
C ASP A 50 4.86 -16.40 12.46
N TYR A 51 4.34 -15.18 12.56
CA TYR A 51 4.94 -14.03 11.87
C TYR A 51 6.35 -13.67 12.40
N PHE A 52 6.63 -13.87 13.69
CA PHE A 52 7.85 -13.40 14.35
C PHE A 52 9.01 -14.39 14.20
N HIS A 53 8.70 -15.66 13.96
CA HIS A 53 9.68 -16.74 13.78
C HIS A 53 9.95 -17.05 12.29
N ASP A 54 9.56 -16.16 11.38
CA ASP A 54 9.95 -16.22 9.96
C ASP A 54 11.30 -15.53 9.73
N ASP A 55 12.36 -16.32 9.61
CA ASP A 55 13.71 -15.90 9.26
C ASP A 55 13.88 -15.48 7.77
N GLN A 56 12.91 -15.83 6.92
CA GLN A 56 12.93 -15.58 5.47
C GLN A 56 11.64 -14.87 5.01
N PRO A 57 11.27 -13.71 5.58
CA PRO A 57 9.97 -13.07 5.36
C PRO A 57 9.79 -12.54 3.92
N ARG A 58 10.88 -12.42 3.15
CA ARG A 58 10.86 -11.96 1.75
C ARG A 58 10.53 -13.06 0.75
N LEU A 59 10.61 -14.32 1.16
CA LEU A 59 10.47 -15.46 0.28
C LEU A 59 9.10 -16.10 0.46
N LYS A 60 8.39 -16.33 -0.65
CA LYS A 60 7.21 -17.18 -0.70
C LYS A 60 7.53 -18.63 -1.09
N ASP A 61 8.66 -18.83 -1.75
CA ASP A 61 9.14 -20.11 -2.24
C ASP A 61 10.67 -20.16 -2.22
N HIS A 62 11.24 -21.35 -2.45
CA HIS A 62 12.69 -21.60 -2.45
C HIS A 62 13.39 -21.23 -1.12
N MET A 63 12.68 -21.38 0.00
CA MET A 63 13.25 -21.18 1.33
C MET A 63 14.21 -22.32 1.70
N THR A 64 15.17 -22.01 2.59
CA THR A 64 16.20 -22.95 3.06
C THR A 64 16.17 -23.06 4.58
N TYR A 65 16.66 -24.16 5.16
CA TYR A 65 16.43 -24.48 6.58
C TYR A 65 17.68 -24.92 7.36
N GLU A 66 18.88 -24.64 6.86
CA GLU A 66 20.13 -25.01 7.55
C GLU A 66 20.31 -24.29 8.89
N LYS A 67 19.86 -23.04 8.99
CA LYS A 67 19.91 -22.20 10.19
C LYS A 67 18.61 -21.44 10.34
N THR A 68 17.54 -22.16 10.66
CA THR A 68 16.20 -21.58 10.71
C THR A 68 15.67 -21.41 12.13
N THR A 69 14.85 -20.38 12.32
CA THR A 69 14.07 -20.15 13.54
C THR A 69 12.72 -20.89 13.52
N LYS A 70 12.40 -21.56 12.41
CA LYS A 70 11.12 -22.24 12.20
C LYS A 70 11.17 -23.65 12.78
N THR A 71 10.07 -24.09 13.38
CA THR A 71 9.98 -25.42 13.97
C THR A 71 9.70 -26.47 12.89
N ARG A 72 10.54 -27.51 12.86
CA ARG A 72 10.36 -28.66 11.96
C ARG A 72 9.13 -29.47 12.40
N ILE A 73 8.26 -29.81 11.46
CA ILE A 73 7.06 -30.63 11.71
C ILE A 73 6.84 -31.62 10.58
N ASP A 74 6.53 -32.87 10.91
CA ASP A 74 6.17 -33.88 9.91
C ASP A 74 4.66 -33.81 9.64
N ALA A 75 4.28 -33.60 8.39
CA ALA A 75 2.88 -33.42 8.00
C ALA A 75 2.56 -34.14 6.68
N LYS A 76 1.34 -34.63 6.54
CA LYS A 76 0.80 -35.10 5.26
C LYS A 76 0.13 -33.95 4.54
N PHE A 77 0.53 -33.73 3.28
CA PHE A 77 -0.11 -32.78 2.37
C PHE A 77 -1.09 -33.51 1.47
N ILE A 78 -2.38 -33.18 1.60
CA ILE A 78 -3.48 -33.90 0.96
C ILE A 78 -4.27 -32.91 0.10
N VAL A 79 -4.50 -33.29 -1.15
CA VAL A 79 -5.32 -32.50 -2.08
C VAL A 79 -6.80 -32.69 -1.75
N LYS A 80 -7.49 -31.62 -1.36
CA LYS A 80 -8.95 -31.66 -1.08
C LYS A 80 -9.77 -31.58 -2.36
N SER A 81 -9.40 -30.69 -3.27
CA SER A 81 -10.00 -30.56 -4.60
C SER A 81 -8.98 -30.08 -5.62
N HIS A 82 -9.35 -30.05 -6.90
CA HIS A 82 -8.48 -29.58 -7.98
C HIS A 82 -8.89 -28.19 -8.46
N GLN A 83 -7.89 -27.38 -8.81
CA GLN A 83 -8.09 -26.00 -9.25
C GLN A 83 -8.82 -25.92 -10.58
N SER A 84 -9.73 -24.95 -10.68
CA SER A 84 -10.32 -24.48 -11.92
C SER A 84 -10.10 -22.98 -12.02
N ILE A 85 -9.85 -22.46 -13.23
CA ILE A 85 -9.58 -21.04 -13.48
C ILE A 85 -10.75 -20.16 -13.02
N ASP A 86 -11.99 -20.65 -13.14
CA ASP A 86 -13.20 -19.87 -12.86
C ASP A 86 -13.60 -19.82 -11.36
N LYS A 87 -12.85 -20.53 -10.53
CA LYS A 87 -13.15 -20.75 -9.10
C LYS A 87 -12.04 -20.21 -8.22
N ASP A 88 -12.40 -19.94 -6.97
CA ASP A 88 -11.47 -19.56 -5.91
C ASP A 88 -10.28 -20.53 -5.83
N GLN A 89 -9.20 -20.02 -5.25
CA GLN A 89 -8.04 -20.81 -4.86
C GLN A 89 -8.49 -22.01 -4.02
N VAL A 90 -7.93 -23.17 -4.36
CA VAL A 90 -8.34 -24.42 -3.76
C VAL A 90 -7.69 -24.62 -2.41
N GLU A 91 -8.50 -25.10 -1.47
CA GLU A 91 -8.08 -25.55 -0.15
C GLU A 91 -7.34 -26.88 -0.23
N TYR A 92 -6.36 -27.06 0.64
CA TYR A 92 -5.67 -28.33 0.82
C TYR A 92 -5.79 -28.75 2.28
N TYR A 93 -5.59 -30.04 2.51
CA TYR A 93 -5.55 -30.60 3.84
C TYR A 93 -4.10 -30.78 4.29
N LEU A 94 -3.85 -30.38 5.53
CA LEU A 94 -2.64 -30.68 6.28
C LEU A 94 -3.01 -31.57 7.45
N GLN A 95 -2.31 -32.68 7.61
CA GLN A 95 -2.51 -33.57 8.76
C GLN A 95 -1.18 -33.77 9.47
N PHE A 96 -1.13 -33.59 10.77
CA PHE A 96 0.06 -33.88 11.57
C PHE A 96 0.13 -35.34 12.01
N LYS A 97 1.33 -35.77 12.36
CA LYS A 97 1.55 -37.06 13.03
C LYS A 97 0.66 -37.16 14.28
N PRO A 98 0.03 -38.31 14.57
CA PRO A 98 -0.71 -38.51 15.82
C PRO A 98 0.10 -38.17 17.08
N SER A 99 1.42 -38.38 17.07
CA SER A 99 2.32 -38.06 18.17
C SER A 99 2.68 -36.59 18.28
N GLN A 100 2.31 -35.76 17.30
CA GLN A 100 2.63 -34.34 17.28
C GLN A 100 1.83 -33.62 18.39
N PRO A 101 2.50 -32.93 19.33
CA PRO A 101 1.79 -32.12 20.32
C PRO A 101 1.03 -30.99 19.65
N VAL A 102 -0.18 -30.73 20.15
CA VAL A 102 -1.04 -29.59 19.80
C VAL A 102 -1.23 -28.63 20.97
N GLU A 103 -0.70 -29.00 22.12
CA GLU A 103 -0.55 -28.16 23.32
C GLU A 103 0.90 -28.27 23.74
N PHE A 104 1.47 -27.18 24.24
CA PHE A 104 2.91 -27.07 24.46
C PHE A 104 3.24 -26.69 25.91
N ASP A 105 4.24 -27.35 26.47
CA ASP A 105 4.82 -27.02 27.77
C ASP A 105 6.00 -26.05 27.62
N GLN A 106 6.47 -25.46 28.72
CA GLN A 106 7.52 -24.42 28.72
C GLN A 106 8.84 -24.83 28.03
N ASN A 107 9.10 -26.14 27.93
CA ASN A 107 10.31 -26.68 27.30
C ASN A 107 10.15 -26.96 25.80
N ASP A 108 8.94 -26.85 25.25
CA ASP A 108 8.67 -27.10 23.84
C ASP A 108 9.00 -25.88 22.97
N GLU A 109 9.49 -26.12 21.76
CA GLU A 109 9.86 -25.05 20.81
C GLU A 109 8.69 -24.11 20.47
N LEU A 110 7.47 -24.65 20.45
CA LEU A 110 6.25 -23.91 20.10
C LEU A 110 5.52 -23.34 21.33
N TYR A 111 6.14 -23.34 22.52
CA TYR A 111 5.52 -22.83 23.74
C TYR A 111 5.04 -21.38 23.63
N TYR A 112 5.71 -20.56 22.81
CA TYR A 112 5.31 -19.17 22.55
C TYR A 112 3.86 -19.08 22.02
N PHE A 113 3.36 -20.13 21.35
CA PHE A 113 1.99 -20.15 20.86
C PHE A 113 0.97 -20.15 22.00
N GLU A 114 1.26 -20.81 23.11
CA GLU A 114 0.38 -20.86 24.27
C GLU A 114 0.23 -19.48 24.91
N THR A 115 1.33 -18.75 25.08
CA THR A 115 1.32 -17.44 25.73
C THR A 115 0.84 -16.32 24.81
N ASP A 116 1.40 -16.26 23.60
CA ASP A 116 1.25 -15.08 22.73
C ASP A 116 -0.01 -15.14 21.87
N TYR A 117 -0.55 -16.35 21.66
CA TYR A 117 -1.70 -16.60 20.79
C TYR A 117 -2.88 -17.22 21.55
N ARG A 118 -2.72 -18.40 22.17
CA ARG A 118 -3.84 -19.09 22.81
C ARG A 118 -4.39 -18.32 24.00
N GLN A 119 -3.56 -17.97 24.97
CA GLN A 119 -3.98 -17.22 26.16
C GLN A 119 -4.41 -15.78 25.82
N ARG A 120 -3.74 -15.15 24.85
CA ARG A 120 -3.96 -13.74 24.50
C ARG A 120 -5.19 -13.50 23.63
N TYR A 121 -5.42 -14.35 22.65
CA TYR A 121 -6.44 -14.15 21.61
C TYR A 121 -7.46 -15.30 21.54
N GLY A 122 -7.30 -16.37 22.32
CA GLY A 122 -8.19 -17.53 22.28
C GLY A 122 -8.03 -18.39 21.02
N VAL A 123 -6.83 -18.41 20.43
CA VAL A 123 -6.55 -19.12 19.18
C VAL A 123 -6.22 -20.60 19.46
N GLU A 124 -6.80 -21.49 18.68
CA GLU A 124 -6.46 -22.92 18.71
C GLU A 124 -5.29 -23.21 17.76
N PHE A 125 -4.32 -23.98 18.23
CA PHE A 125 -3.19 -24.40 17.38
C PHE A 125 -3.71 -25.39 16.32
N PRO A 126 -3.29 -25.28 15.05
CA PRO A 126 -2.27 -24.41 14.46
C PRO A 126 -2.84 -23.22 13.65
N ILE A 127 -4.08 -22.79 13.92
CA ILE A 127 -4.75 -21.76 13.10
C ILE A 127 -3.97 -20.44 13.18
N GLY A 128 -3.74 -19.81 12.03
CA GLY A 128 -2.97 -18.57 11.92
C GLY A 128 -1.46 -18.76 11.88
N CYS A 129 -0.94 -19.99 11.97
CA CYS A 129 0.47 -20.25 11.67
C CYS A 129 0.71 -20.34 10.15
N TYR A 130 1.90 -19.96 9.73
CA TYR A 130 2.42 -20.32 8.41
C TYR A 130 3.00 -21.73 8.47
N VAL A 131 2.96 -22.42 7.32
CA VAL A 131 3.65 -23.69 7.13
C VAL A 131 4.34 -23.71 5.77
N ASP A 132 5.61 -24.05 5.76
CA ASP A 132 6.36 -24.25 4.54
C ASP A 132 6.33 -25.74 4.17
N ILE A 133 5.88 -26.04 2.96
CA ILE A 133 5.68 -27.41 2.49
C ILE A 133 6.48 -27.61 1.19
N PRO A 134 7.32 -28.66 1.09
CA PRO A 134 8.08 -28.95 -0.12
C PRO A 134 7.19 -29.57 -1.19
N ASP A 135 7.38 -29.12 -2.43
CA ASP A 135 6.85 -29.83 -3.59
C ASP A 135 7.71 -31.05 -3.98
N ASN A 136 7.32 -31.78 -5.03
CA ASN A 136 8.06 -32.95 -5.50
C ASN A 136 9.48 -32.63 -6.02
N LYS A 137 9.80 -31.36 -6.23
CA LYS A 137 11.14 -30.89 -6.61
C LYS A 137 11.94 -30.39 -5.40
N MET A 138 11.45 -30.63 -4.17
CA MET A 138 12.02 -30.12 -2.92
C MET A 138 12.04 -28.60 -2.83
N VAL A 139 11.19 -27.91 -3.58
CA VAL A 139 10.99 -26.47 -3.45
C VAL A 139 9.91 -26.22 -2.41
N TYR A 140 10.31 -25.64 -1.28
CA TYR A 140 9.40 -25.24 -0.23
C TYR A 140 8.57 -24.03 -0.67
N ARG A 141 7.27 -24.08 -0.43
CA ARG A 141 6.32 -22.98 -0.65
C ARG A 141 5.61 -22.63 0.64
N LYS A 142 5.29 -21.34 0.83
CA LYS A 142 4.63 -20.80 2.02
C LYS A 142 3.12 -20.94 1.94
N TRP A 143 2.52 -21.48 2.98
CA TRP A 143 1.09 -21.67 3.14
C TRP A 143 0.63 -21.06 4.46
N LEU A 144 -0.63 -20.68 4.54
CA LEU A 144 -1.27 -20.25 5.78
C LEU A 144 -2.26 -21.33 6.23
N ILE A 145 -2.27 -21.63 7.52
CA ILE A 145 -3.25 -22.54 8.11
C ILE A 145 -4.49 -21.75 8.51
N CYS A 146 -5.58 -22.03 7.82
CA CYS A 146 -6.76 -21.19 7.78
C CYS A 146 -7.98 -21.78 8.50
N GLY A 147 -7.90 -23.00 9.01
CA GLY A 147 -9.00 -23.62 9.72
C GLY A 147 -8.70 -25.06 10.14
N ALA A 148 -9.55 -25.61 10.99
CA ALA A 148 -9.46 -26.98 11.47
C ALA A 148 -10.78 -27.71 11.19
N GLU A 149 -10.67 -28.97 10.77
CA GLU A 149 -11.80 -29.89 10.68
C GLU A 149 -11.92 -30.66 11.99
N ILE A 150 -13.07 -30.53 12.65
CA ILE A 150 -13.35 -31.24 13.89
C ILE A 150 -13.50 -32.72 13.56
N ALA A 151 -12.54 -33.53 14.00
CA ALA A 151 -12.54 -34.97 13.83
C ALA A 151 -12.14 -35.67 15.14
N ASN A 152 -12.76 -36.81 15.42
CA ASN A 152 -12.44 -37.60 16.61
C ASN A 152 -11.04 -38.23 16.56
N GLN A 153 -10.51 -38.43 15.35
CA GLN A 153 -9.20 -39.02 15.09
C GLN A 153 -8.62 -38.42 13.80
N PHE A 154 -7.31 -38.20 13.78
CA PHE A 154 -6.58 -37.61 12.65
C PHE A 154 -7.17 -36.27 12.18
N PRO A 155 -7.16 -35.24 13.05
CA PRO A 155 -7.65 -33.91 12.67
C PRO A 155 -6.91 -33.41 11.44
N LYS A 156 -7.66 -32.78 10.54
CA LYS A 156 -7.13 -32.18 9.32
C LYS A 156 -7.31 -30.68 9.38
N TYR A 157 -6.29 -29.96 8.94
CA TYR A 157 -6.27 -28.52 8.89
C TYR A 157 -6.40 -28.06 7.45
N LEU A 158 -7.14 -26.97 7.24
CA LEU A 158 -7.31 -26.35 5.94
C LEU A 158 -6.18 -25.36 5.72
N ILE A 159 -5.44 -25.53 4.63
CA ILE A 159 -4.34 -24.64 4.26
C ILE A 159 -4.57 -24.02 2.88
N LEU A 160 -4.08 -22.79 2.72
CA LEU A 160 -4.13 -22.06 1.47
C LEU A 160 -2.76 -21.47 1.11
N PRO A 161 -2.37 -21.46 -0.18
CA PRO A 161 -1.08 -20.91 -0.59
C PRO A 161 -1.04 -19.39 -0.40
N CYS A 162 0.04 -18.89 0.20
CA CYS A 162 0.27 -17.45 0.27
C CYS A 162 0.71 -16.92 -1.09
N ALA A 163 -0.01 -15.95 -1.64
CA ALA A 163 0.27 -15.40 -2.96
C ALA A 163 0.50 -13.89 -2.98
N TYR A 164 -0.07 -13.15 -2.01
CA TYR A 164 0.03 -11.70 -1.94
C TYR A 164 1.02 -11.30 -0.85
N GLU A 165 1.99 -10.45 -1.17
CA GLU A 165 2.80 -9.76 -0.16
C GLU A 165 2.15 -8.40 0.11
N MET A 166 1.60 -8.23 1.31
CA MET A 166 1.03 -6.97 1.75
C MET A 166 2.10 -6.10 2.38
N MET A 167 2.16 -4.83 2.00
CA MET A 167 3.09 -3.85 2.57
C MET A 167 2.33 -2.61 3.04
N TRP A 168 2.61 -2.16 4.26
CA TRP A 168 1.96 -1.00 4.88
C TRP A 168 2.85 -0.37 5.95
N ILE A 169 2.42 0.80 6.41
CA ILE A 169 3.08 1.51 7.50
C ILE A 169 2.23 1.44 8.75
N GLU A 170 2.83 0.91 9.81
CA GLU A 170 2.29 1.02 11.15
C GLU A 170 2.77 2.34 11.78
N LYS A 171 1.83 3.12 12.29
CA LYS A 171 2.11 4.41 12.93
C LYS A 171 1.99 4.27 14.43
N ASN A 172 3.10 4.47 15.12
CA ASN A 172 3.13 4.71 16.56
C ASN A 172 3.29 6.21 16.79
N ALA A 173 3.00 6.69 18.01
CA ALA A 173 2.98 8.12 18.34
C ALA A 173 4.27 8.88 17.97
N GLN A 174 5.41 8.19 17.86
CA GLN A 174 6.71 8.77 17.49
C GLN A 174 7.39 8.10 16.28
N ASP A 175 7.05 6.84 15.98
CA ASP A 175 7.75 6.04 14.97
C ASP A 175 6.85 5.55 13.84
N ARG A 176 7.41 5.49 12.63
CA ARG A 176 6.80 4.84 11.46
C ARG A 176 7.53 3.54 11.19
N ILE A 177 6.82 2.43 11.29
CA ILE A 177 7.40 1.10 11.13
C ILE A 177 6.90 0.49 9.83
N LYS A 178 7.84 0.13 8.96
CA LYS A 178 7.57 -0.60 7.71
C LYS A 178 7.14 -2.03 8.04
N ARG A 179 5.93 -2.41 7.66
CA ARG A 179 5.37 -3.74 7.91
C ARG A 179 5.04 -4.43 6.61
N ARG A 180 5.42 -5.71 6.53
CA ARG A 180 5.10 -6.59 5.42
C ARG A 180 4.57 -7.90 5.95
N ALA A 181 3.67 -8.55 5.22
CA ALA A 181 3.20 -9.89 5.56
C ALA A 181 2.71 -10.62 4.32
N TRP A 182 2.92 -11.93 4.28
CA TRP A 182 2.34 -12.79 3.26
C TRP A 182 0.88 -13.10 3.60
N ALA A 183 0.01 -12.92 2.62
CA ALA A 183 -1.43 -13.08 2.75
C ALA A 183 -1.96 -14.11 1.75
N VAL A 184 -3.10 -14.70 2.09
CA VAL A 184 -3.87 -15.57 1.21
C VAL A 184 -4.95 -14.72 0.53
N PRO A 185 -4.97 -14.63 -0.81
CA PRO A 185 -6.07 -14.01 -1.51
C PRO A 185 -7.31 -14.92 -1.50
N ARG A 186 -8.47 -14.32 -1.34
CA ARG A 186 -9.78 -14.95 -1.52
C ARG A 186 -10.57 -14.07 -2.46
N SER A 187 -11.00 -14.63 -3.58
CA SER A 187 -11.91 -13.94 -4.49
C SER A 187 -13.24 -13.69 -3.79
N GLN A 188 -13.72 -12.45 -3.88
CA GLN A 188 -15.10 -12.11 -3.62
C GLN A 188 -15.68 -11.68 -4.96
N LYS A 189 -16.56 -12.49 -5.55
CA LYS A 189 -17.31 -12.06 -6.74
C LYS A 189 -18.26 -10.93 -6.32
N SER A 190 -17.85 -9.68 -6.48
CA SER A 190 -18.76 -8.55 -6.38
C SER A 190 -19.62 -8.51 -7.64
N TYR A 191 -20.94 -8.42 -7.46
CA TYR A 191 -21.79 -7.90 -8.52
C TYR A 191 -21.41 -6.43 -8.67
N THR A 192 -20.85 -6.06 -9.82
CA THR A 192 -20.79 -4.66 -10.24
C THR A 192 -22.24 -4.19 -10.40
N ILE A 193 -22.81 -3.59 -9.36
CA ILE A 193 -24.08 -2.87 -9.53
C ILE A 193 -23.72 -1.69 -10.43
N GLY A 194 -24.43 -1.56 -11.56
CA GLY A 194 -24.12 -0.55 -12.56
C GLY A 194 -23.86 0.80 -11.91
N THR A 195 -22.78 1.45 -12.33
CA THR A 195 -22.36 2.80 -11.95
C THR A 195 -23.56 3.67 -11.57
N TYR A 196 -23.77 3.91 -10.28
CA TYR A 196 -24.58 5.05 -9.86
C TYR A 196 -23.76 6.28 -10.21
N THR A 197 -24.02 6.86 -11.38
CA THR A 197 -23.62 8.22 -11.72
C THR A 197 -24.35 9.18 -10.78
N ASP A 198 -23.80 9.38 -9.59
CA ASP A 198 -23.90 10.68 -8.95
C ASP A 198 -22.75 11.53 -9.51
N TYR A 199 -23.05 12.77 -9.90
CA TYR A 199 -22.39 13.58 -10.93
C TYR A 199 -20.88 13.90 -10.73
N ARG A 200 -20.18 13.32 -9.75
CA ARG A 200 -18.84 13.77 -9.36
C ARG A 200 -17.78 12.72 -9.02
N PHE A 201 -18.04 11.41 -8.96
CA PHE A 201 -16.97 10.43 -8.67
C PHE A 201 -17.16 9.05 -9.31
N THR A 202 -16.11 8.55 -9.97
CA THR A 202 -15.95 7.14 -10.37
C THR A 202 -15.01 6.44 -9.40
N ARG A 203 -15.41 5.26 -8.88
CA ARG A 203 -14.55 4.39 -8.06
C ARG A 203 -14.19 3.14 -8.85
N PRO A 204 -12.94 2.65 -8.78
CA PRO A 204 -12.61 1.30 -9.24
C PRO A 204 -13.39 0.27 -8.43
N ASP A 205 -14.24 -0.52 -9.09
CA ASP A 205 -15.20 -1.45 -8.46
C ASP A 205 -14.60 -2.82 -8.11
N ASN A 206 -13.26 -2.93 -8.07
CA ASN A 206 -12.61 -4.18 -7.76
C ASN A 206 -12.50 -4.38 -6.24
N GLN A 207 -13.03 -5.52 -5.78
CA GLN A 207 -13.08 -5.89 -4.37
C GLN A 207 -12.44 -7.27 -4.18
N ASP A 208 -11.48 -7.34 -3.27
CA ASP A 208 -10.81 -8.59 -2.90
C ASP A 208 -10.94 -8.84 -1.40
N LYS A 209 -10.89 -10.12 -1.01
CA LYS A 209 -10.68 -10.52 0.38
C LYS A 209 -9.27 -11.05 0.55
N ILE A 210 -8.65 -10.77 1.68
CA ILE A 210 -7.35 -11.34 2.02
C ILE A 210 -7.38 -11.87 3.44
N TRP A 211 -6.73 -13.02 3.66
CA TRP A 211 -6.59 -13.63 4.98
C TRP A 211 -5.15 -13.49 5.45
N LEU A 212 -5.00 -13.04 6.70
CA LEU A 212 -3.74 -12.83 7.38
C LEU A 212 -3.78 -13.48 8.76
N PRO A 213 -2.62 -13.86 9.33
CA PRO A 213 -2.57 -14.30 10.72
C PRO A 213 -2.89 -13.14 11.67
N LEU A 214 -3.65 -13.41 12.73
CA LEU A 214 -3.88 -12.47 13.81
C LEU A 214 -2.67 -12.44 14.74
N ASN A 215 -2.00 -11.30 14.85
CA ASN A 215 -0.86 -11.10 15.73
C ASN A 215 -0.80 -9.66 16.24
N SER A 216 0.23 -9.32 17.03
CA SER A 216 0.37 -8.00 17.66
C SER A 216 0.55 -6.84 16.66
N ILE A 217 0.91 -7.11 15.40
CA ILE A 217 1.06 -6.12 14.33
C ILE A 217 -0.23 -6.05 13.51
N THR A 218 -0.72 -7.19 13.01
CA THR A 218 -1.91 -7.21 12.15
C THR A 218 -3.16 -6.74 12.88
N LYS A 219 -3.26 -6.91 14.20
CA LYS A 219 -4.36 -6.36 15.01
C LYS A 219 -4.49 -4.83 14.95
N ASN A 220 -3.41 -4.14 14.57
CA ASN A 220 -3.38 -2.68 14.47
C ASN A 220 -3.86 -2.19 13.10
N LEU A 221 -4.21 -3.10 12.16
CA LEU A 221 -4.93 -2.73 10.96
C LEU A 221 -6.37 -2.34 11.33
N TRP A 222 -6.88 -1.27 10.73
CA TRP A 222 -8.18 -0.71 11.10
C TRP A 222 -8.94 -0.16 9.89
N TYR A 223 -10.26 -0.11 10.03
CA TYR A 223 -11.19 0.54 9.10
C TYR A 223 -12.12 1.45 9.90
N SER A 224 -12.49 2.60 9.34
CA SER A 224 -13.40 3.60 9.96
C SER A 224 -12.90 4.23 11.26
N SER A 225 -11.85 5.05 11.17
CA SER A 225 -11.52 6.10 12.14
C SER A 225 -11.43 7.43 11.38
N ASP A 226 -12.27 8.38 11.77
CA ASP A 226 -12.28 9.77 11.28
C ASP A 226 -12.33 9.93 9.74
N GLY A 227 -13.13 9.08 9.06
CA GLY A 227 -13.35 9.16 7.62
C GLY A 227 -12.16 8.70 6.76
N LYS A 228 -11.10 8.17 7.38
CA LYS A 228 -9.97 7.53 6.69
C LYS A 228 -10.01 6.03 6.96
N ASN A 229 -9.38 5.27 6.09
CA ASN A 229 -9.23 3.82 6.21
C ASN A 229 -7.77 3.47 6.02
N SER A 230 -7.31 2.39 6.64
CA SER A 230 -5.95 1.89 6.41
C SER A 230 -5.77 1.55 4.93
N ARG A 231 -4.68 2.04 4.32
CA ARG A 231 -4.26 1.68 2.96
C ARG A 231 -3.09 0.72 3.02
N VAL A 232 -3.06 -0.21 2.08
CA VAL A 232 -2.01 -1.22 1.93
C VAL A 232 -1.65 -1.35 0.45
N ILE A 233 -0.40 -1.67 0.15
CA ILE A 233 0.03 -1.95 -1.23
C ILE A 233 0.16 -3.46 -1.40
N ILE A 234 -0.53 -3.97 -2.42
CA ILE A 234 -0.47 -5.36 -2.86
C ILE A 234 -0.34 -5.32 -4.38
N SER A 235 0.87 -5.46 -4.87
CA SER A 235 1.16 -5.36 -6.31
C SER A 235 2.46 -6.05 -6.67
N ALA A 236 2.62 -6.32 -7.97
CA ALA A 236 3.93 -6.63 -8.52
C ALA A 236 4.88 -5.44 -8.30
N PRO A 237 6.20 -5.67 -8.17
CA PRO A 237 7.17 -4.59 -8.01
C PRO A 237 7.29 -3.80 -9.31
N THR A 238 6.42 -2.81 -9.49
CA THR A 238 6.34 -1.94 -10.66
C THR A 238 6.34 -0.48 -10.22
N GLU A 239 6.57 0.44 -11.17
CA GLU A 239 6.52 1.89 -10.90
C GLU A 239 5.08 2.41 -10.74
N HIS A 240 4.08 1.59 -11.10
CA HIS A 240 2.66 1.90 -10.97
C HIS A 240 1.96 0.79 -10.17
N PRO A 241 2.20 0.72 -8.85
CA PRO A 241 1.64 -0.34 -8.04
C PRO A 241 0.15 -0.13 -7.76
N ILE A 242 -0.52 -1.23 -7.48
CA ILE A 242 -1.93 -1.23 -7.09
C ILE A 242 -2.04 -1.05 -5.57
N VAL A 243 -2.77 -0.02 -5.16
CA VAL A 243 -3.06 0.26 -3.76
C VAL A 243 -4.46 -0.23 -3.43
N TRP A 244 -4.65 -0.65 -2.19
CA TRP A 244 -5.90 -1.16 -1.67
C TRP A 244 -6.28 -0.45 -0.38
N THR A 245 -7.56 -0.14 -0.23
CA THR A 245 -8.12 0.43 0.99
C THR A 245 -8.85 -0.65 1.76
N ILE A 246 -8.54 -0.82 3.05
CA ILE A 246 -9.24 -1.76 3.93
C ILE A 246 -10.59 -1.16 4.31
N THR A 247 -11.69 -1.85 4.01
CA THR A 247 -13.06 -1.38 4.28
C THR A 247 -13.82 -2.23 5.29
N LYS A 248 -13.33 -3.44 5.55
CA LYS A 248 -13.87 -4.32 6.58
C LYS A 248 -12.76 -5.22 7.12
N ILE A 249 -12.84 -5.52 8.41
CA ILE A 249 -11.97 -6.49 9.09
C ILE A 249 -12.87 -7.44 9.88
N GLU A 250 -12.66 -8.74 9.68
CA GLU A 250 -13.37 -9.82 10.37
C GLU A 250 -12.33 -10.76 11.02
N ASN A 251 -12.47 -11.06 12.30
CA ASN A 251 -11.49 -11.87 13.07
C ASN A 251 -12.11 -12.99 13.90
N THR A 252 -13.37 -13.35 13.62
CA THR A 252 -14.16 -14.27 14.45
C THR A 252 -14.21 -15.70 13.94
N ASN A 253 -14.05 -15.93 12.62
CA ASN A 253 -14.28 -17.23 12.00
C ASN A 253 -13.19 -17.58 10.97
N PRO A 254 -12.20 -18.42 11.33
CA PRO A 254 -11.85 -18.83 12.69
C PRO A 254 -11.07 -17.76 13.46
N ILE A 255 -11.09 -17.85 14.78
CA ILE A 255 -10.21 -17.07 15.66
C ILE A 255 -8.76 -17.45 15.36
N GLY A 256 -7.89 -16.43 15.20
CA GLY A 256 -6.49 -16.61 14.80
C GLY A 256 -6.17 -16.05 13.41
N LEU A 257 -7.19 -15.66 12.65
CA LEU A 257 -7.04 -14.98 11.37
C LEU A 257 -7.68 -13.60 11.39
N GLN A 258 -7.23 -12.75 10.46
CA GLN A 258 -7.93 -11.56 10.04
C GLN A 258 -8.29 -11.68 8.57
N CYS A 259 -9.58 -11.62 8.29
CA CYS A 259 -10.13 -11.50 6.96
C CYS A 259 -10.38 -10.01 6.67
N LEU A 260 -9.58 -9.43 5.78
CA LEU A 260 -9.72 -8.05 5.34
C LEU A 260 -10.50 -8.02 4.03
N THR A 261 -11.43 -7.09 3.92
CA THR A 261 -12.06 -6.73 2.64
C THR A 261 -11.39 -5.46 2.12
N LEU A 262 -10.97 -5.52 0.87
CA LEU A 262 -10.19 -4.48 0.21
C LEU A 262 -10.98 -3.93 -0.97
N TYR A 263 -10.90 -2.60 -1.17
CA TYR A 263 -11.26 -1.99 -2.45
C TYR A 263 -10.02 -1.39 -3.11
N GLN A 264 -9.94 -1.56 -4.42
CA GLN A 264 -8.85 -0.99 -5.19
C GLN A 264 -8.88 0.54 -5.09
N ASN A 265 -7.69 1.12 -4.93
CA ASN A 265 -7.47 2.54 -4.84
C ASN A 265 -6.26 2.94 -5.71
N TYR A 266 -6.13 4.23 -5.97
CA TYR A 266 -5.01 4.77 -6.72
C TYR A 266 -3.78 4.91 -5.84
N PHE A 267 -2.61 4.76 -6.46
CA PHE A 267 -1.34 5.13 -5.88
C PHE A 267 -1.25 6.66 -5.80
N ASP A 268 -0.89 7.16 -4.63
CA ASP A 268 -0.77 8.59 -4.34
C ASP A 268 0.72 8.95 -4.32
N GLN A 269 1.20 9.69 -5.32
CA GLN A 269 2.62 10.04 -5.44
C GLN A 269 3.12 10.92 -4.28
N ASP A 270 2.22 11.64 -3.61
CA ASP A 270 2.57 12.54 -2.52
C ASP A 270 2.57 11.84 -1.16
N LYS A 271 1.83 10.72 -1.02
CA LYS A 271 1.69 9.97 0.24
C LYS A 271 2.39 8.63 0.25
N ASP A 272 2.44 7.93 -0.87
CA ASP A 272 2.96 6.57 -0.97
C ASP A 272 4.44 6.58 -1.39
N TYR A 273 5.20 5.56 -1.00
CA TYR A 273 6.64 5.51 -1.21
C TYR A 273 7.08 4.19 -1.85
N ILE A 274 7.82 4.28 -2.95
CA ILE A 274 8.49 3.14 -3.59
C ILE A 274 9.96 3.15 -3.18
N GLU A 275 10.36 2.13 -2.44
CA GLU A 275 11.73 1.92 -1.99
C GLU A 275 12.48 1.08 -3.02
N LYS A 276 13.60 1.63 -3.51
CA LYS A 276 14.52 0.97 -4.44
C LYS A 276 15.88 0.75 -3.77
N ASP A 277 16.55 -0.34 -4.10
CA ASP A 277 17.94 -0.57 -3.69
C ASP A 277 18.93 0.25 -4.54
N SER A 278 20.23 0.13 -4.24
CA SER A 278 21.30 0.81 -4.99
C SER A 278 21.39 0.42 -6.47
N SER A 279 20.79 -0.70 -6.86
CA SER A 279 20.72 -1.16 -8.26
C SER A 279 19.45 -0.68 -8.98
N GLY A 280 18.55 0.02 -8.28
CA GLY A 280 17.28 0.50 -8.80
C GLY A 280 16.15 -0.55 -8.74
N LYS A 281 16.38 -1.73 -8.14
CA LYS A 281 15.35 -2.75 -7.97
C LYS A 281 14.40 -2.36 -6.84
N ILE A 282 13.11 -2.48 -7.07
CA ILE A 282 12.08 -2.20 -6.07
C ILE A 282 12.15 -3.27 -4.96
N ILE A 283 12.37 -2.83 -3.73
CA ILE A 283 12.44 -3.67 -2.53
C ILE A 283 11.30 -3.41 -1.55
N GLY A 284 10.48 -2.39 -1.76
CA GLY A 284 9.32 -2.11 -0.92
C GLY A 284 8.40 -1.08 -1.54
N MET A 285 7.12 -1.18 -1.24
CA MET A 285 6.10 -0.24 -1.65
C MET A 285 5.21 0.03 -0.46
N TRP A 286 5.15 1.27 0.00
CA TRP A 286 4.63 1.63 1.31
C TRP A 286 3.50 2.64 1.16
N ALA A 287 2.29 2.24 1.53
CA ALA A 287 1.13 3.13 1.56
C ALA A 287 1.25 4.14 2.71
N ASP A 288 0.83 5.38 2.47
CA ASP A 288 0.76 6.46 3.46
C ASP A 288 2.08 6.71 4.23
N TRP A 289 3.21 6.52 3.55
CA TRP A 289 4.55 6.74 4.10
C TRP A 289 4.78 8.21 4.45
N PHE A 290 4.38 9.13 3.57
CA PHE A 290 4.48 10.57 3.80
C PHE A 290 3.17 11.08 4.42
N GLN A 291 3.28 11.92 5.46
CA GLN A 291 2.15 12.70 5.94
C GLN A 291 2.46 14.16 5.66
N GLY A 292 1.72 14.74 4.74
CA GLY A 292 1.27 16.10 4.87
C GLY A 292 -0.22 16.06 5.21
N GLU A 293 -0.62 16.66 6.34
CA GLU A 293 -1.57 17.72 6.10
C GLU A 293 -0.81 18.69 5.22
N LEU A 294 -1.19 18.74 3.96
CA LEU A 294 -1.25 20.06 3.39
C LEU A 294 -2.21 20.79 4.36
N SER A 295 -1.67 21.52 5.35
CA SER A 295 -2.14 22.91 5.52
C SER A 295 -2.33 23.40 4.10
N PRO A 296 -3.41 24.07 3.70
CA PRO A 296 -3.47 24.59 2.35
C PRO A 296 -2.17 25.36 2.10
N GLN A 297 -1.20 24.67 1.47
CA GLN A 297 -0.44 25.23 0.40
C GLN A 297 -1.61 25.68 -0.45
N GLU A 298 -1.77 27.00 -0.55
CA GLU A 298 -2.30 27.58 -1.77
C GLU A 298 -1.93 26.59 -2.86
N SER A 299 -2.93 25.92 -3.44
CA SER A 299 -2.74 24.81 -4.37
C SER A 299 -1.51 25.13 -5.19
N PRO A 300 -0.56 24.20 -5.46
CA PRO A 300 0.50 24.51 -6.41
C PRO A 300 -0.23 25.09 -7.62
N GLU A 301 -0.14 26.41 -7.79
CA GLU A 301 -0.95 27.11 -8.76
C GLU A 301 -0.59 26.38 -10.03
N ASP A 302 -1.61 25.80 -10.65
CA ASP A 302 -1.50 25.10 -11.90
C ASP A 302 -0.35 25.70 -12.69
N THR A 303 0.75 24.95 -12.81
CA THR A 303 1.87 25.33 -13.67
C THR A 303 1.48 25.31 -15.16
N LEU A 304 0.18 25.44 -15.46
CA LEU A 304 -0.46 25.48 -16.77
C LEU A 304 -1.50 26.61 -16.94
N PHE A 305 -1.76 27.46 -15.94
CA PHE A 305 -2.74 28.57 -16.10
C PHE A 305 -2.21 29.93 -15.64
N LYS A 306 -1.17 30.46 -16.29
CA LYS A 306 -0.76 31.87 -16.13
C LYS A 306 -1.65 32.78 -17.02
N PRO A 307 -2.35 33.78 -16.46
CA PRO A 307 -3.03 34.80 -17.26
C PRO A 307 -1.99 35.60 -18.06
N LEU A 308 -2.36 36.03 -19.27
CA LEU A 308 -1.45 36.77 -20.15
C LEU A 308 -1.47 38.25 -19.74
N CYS A 309 -0.32 38.82 -19.42
CA CYS A 309 -0.18 40.25 -19.10
C CYS A 309 0.49 41.00 -20.23
N ASN A 310 -0.26 41.85 -20.91
CA ASN A 310 0.24 42.70 -21.97
C ASN A 310 0.38 44.14 -21.47
N ILE A 311 1.53 44.75 -21.78
CA ILE A 311 1.78 46.18 -21.55
C ILE A 311 1.71 46.87 -22.90
N SER A 312 0.86 47.89 -23.02
CA SER A 312 0.69 48.70 -24.22
C SER A 312 1.16 50.13 -24.00
N ALA A 313 1.64 50.75 -25.07
CA ALA A 313 2.00 52.15 -25.13
C ALA A 313 1.54 52.75 -26.45
N SER A 314 1.35 54.08 -26.50
CA SER A 314 0.90 54.78 -27.71
C SER A 314 1.87 54.68 -28.89
N SER A 315 3.14 54.38 -28.63
CA SER A 315 4.16 54.10 -29.65
C SER A 315 5.28 53.23 -29.07
N SER A 316 6.04 52.56 -29.92
CA SER A 316 7.22 51.78 -29.54
C SER A 316 8.49 52.63 -29.29
N VAL A 317 8.38 53.97 -29.28
CA VAL A 317 9.54 54.89 -29.24
C VAL A 317 9.47 55.86 -28.07
N LEU A 318 10.38 55.76 -27.10
CA LEU A 318 10.47 56.68 -25.95
C LEU A 318 11.59 57.71 -26.19
N LYS A 319 11.27 59.00 -26.18
CA LYS A 319 12.23 60.08 -26.44
C LYS A 319 13.11 60.36 -25.22
N VAL A 320 14.43 60.30 -25.39
CA VAL A 320 15.42 60.63 -24.37
C VAL A 320 15.31 62.12 -24.02
N GLY A 321 15.05 62.45 -22.75
CA GLY A 321 14.78 63.82 -22.30
C GLY A 321 13.41 64.40 -22.73
N GLY A 322 12.55 63.59 -23.36
CA GLY A 322 11.23 64.00 -23.86
C GLY A 322 10.13 64.09 -22.79
N SER A 323 8.88 64.14 -23.24
CA SER A 323 7.70 64.11 -22.37
C SER A 323 7.42 62.71 -21.80
N TYR A 324 6.57 62.65 -20.77
CA TYR A 324 6.11 61.38 -20.20
C TYR A 324 5.34 60.55 -21.23
N LYS A 325 5.59 59.24 -21.24
CA LYS A 325 4.84 58.25 -21.99
C LYS A 325 3.95 57.44 -21.07
N LEU A 326 2.70 57.24 -21.46
CA LEU A 326 1.72 56.41 -20.74
C LEU A 326 1.90 54.93 -21.11
N LEU A 327 1.97 54.09 -20.09
CA LEU A 327 1.96 52.63 -20.18
C LEU A 327 0.66 52.13 -19.55
N THR A 328 0.01 51.17 -20.21
CA THR A 328 -1.25 50.57 -19.73
C THR A 328 -1.12 49.05 -19.71
N VAL A 329 -1.47 48.44 -18.58
CA VAL A 329 -1.51 46.98 -18.42
C VAL A 329 -2.92 46.46 -18.71
N SER A 330 -2.99 45.41 -19.52
CA SER A 330 -4.19 44.61 -19.76
C SER A 330 -3.90 43.15 -19.44
N ILE A 331 -4.73 42.53 -18.60
CA ILE A 331 -4.59 41.13 -18.18
C ILE A 331 -5.74 40.35 -18.79
N SER A 332 -5.43 39.32 -19.59
CA SER A 332 -6.44 38.47 -20.23
C SER A 332 -6.38 37.02 -19.74
N ASP A 333 -7.53 36.36 -19.71
CA ASP A 333 -7.62 34.91 -19.53
C ASP A 333 -7.14 34.16 -20.79
N GLN A 334 -7.04 32.82 -20.73
CA GLN A 334 -6.63 31.99 -21.88
C GLN A 334 -7.66 31.98 -23.02
N SER A 335 -8.90 32.40 -22.77
CA SER A 335 -9.93 32.56 -23.80
C SER A 335 -9.84 33.94 -24.49
N GLY A 336 -8.90 34.79 -24.08
CA GLY A 336 -8.71 36.14 -24.60
C GLY A 336 -9.63 37.19 -23.98
N ASN A 337 -10.38 36.86 -22.93
CA ASN A 337 -11.25 37.82 -22.25
C ASN A 337 -10.44 38.72 -21.32
N ASP A 338 -10.74 40.01 -21.31
CA ASP A 338 -10.14 40.98 -20.40
C ASP A 338 -10.64 40.75 -18.96
N ILE A 339 -9.71 40.52 -18.04
CA ILE A 339 -9.95 40.31 -16.61
C ILE A 339 -9.23 41.35 -15.74
N THR A 340 -8.76 42.45 -16.33
CA THR A 340 -7.94 43.48 -15.65
C THR A 340 -8.57 44.03 -14.37
N ASP A 341 -9.89 44.23 -14.36
CA ASP A 341 -10.61 44.77 -13.19
C ASP A 341 -10.54 43.88 -11.94
N LYS A 342 -10.33 42.55 -12.12
CA LYS A 342 -10.13 41.62 -11.00
C LYS A 342 -8.86 41.93 -10.20
N TYR A 343 -7.93 42.68 -10.79
CA TYR A 343 -6.64 43.05 -10.18
C TYR A 343 -6.63 44.46 -9.60
N SER A 344 -7.77 45.15 -9.53
CA SER A 344 -7.88 46.52 -9.03
C SER A 344 -7.40 46.73 -7.58
N SER A 345 -7.41 45.68 -6.75
CA SER A 345 -6.92 45.70 -5.36
C SER A 345 -5.47 45.20 -5.20
N THR A 346 -4.78 44.87 -6.29
CA THR A 346 -3.43 44.28 -6.26
C THR A 346 -2.33 45.31 -6.52
N SER A 347 -1.11 45.01 -6.09
CA SER A 347 0.06 45.87 -6.34
C SER A 347 0.68 45.61 -7.72
N PHE A 348 1.03 46.70 -8.41
CA PHE A 348 1.73 46.71 -9.69
C PHE A 348 3.14 47.24 -9.47
N SER A 349 4.14 46.38 -9.63
CA SER A 349 5.55 46.75 -9.56
C SER A 349 6.12 46.92 -10.95
N TRP A 350 6.84 48.01 -11.18
CA TRP A 350 7.39 48.37 -12.50
C TRP A 350 8.90 48.47 -12.42
N THR A 351 9.58 47.81 -13.36
CA THR A 351 11.03 47.87 -13.50
C THR A 351 11.42 48.16 -14.94
N ALA A 352 12.60 48.73 -15.12
CA ALA A 352 13.18 49.00 -16.42
C ALA A 352 14.61 48.48 -16.48
N SER A 353 14.94 47.77 -17.56
CA SER A 353 16.28 47.27 -17.82
C SER A 353 16.75 47.62 -19.23
N ILE A 354 18.07 47.75 -19.38
CA ILE A 354 18.76 47.95 -20.65
C ILE A 354 19.92 46.96 -20.66
N ASP A 355 20.02 46.12 -21.70
CA ASP A 355 21.07 45.10 -21.81
C ASP A 355 21.17 44.22 -20.53
N ASP A 356 20.01 43.82 -19.97
CA ASP A 356 19.86 43.08 -18.70
C ASP A 356 20.37 43.78 -17.43
N ASN A 357 20.80 45.03 -17.52
CA ASN A 357 21.13 45.85 -16.35
C ASN A 357 19.90 46.63 -15.87
N ASP A 358 19.62 46.57 -14.57
CA ASP A 358 18.54 47.34 -13.95
C ASP A 358 18.87 48.84 -13.99
N VAL A 359 17.98 49.62 -14.61
CA VAL A 359 18.06 51.07 -14.72
C VAL A 359 16.81 51.74 -14.15
N THR A 360 16.01 51.02 -13.36
CA THR A 360 14.71 51.47 -12.86
C THR A 360 14.78 52.84 -12.18
N ASP A 361 15.80 53.05 -11.35
CA ASP A 361 15.99 54.30 -10.59
C ASP A 361 16.47 55.49 -11.45
N LEU A 362 16.94 55.23 -12.68
CA LEU A 362 17.42 56.27 -13.60
C LEU A 362 16.27 56.90 -14.41
N PHE A 363 15.12 56.22 -14.46
CA PHE A 363 13.92 56.68 -15.15
C PHE A 363 12.93 57.31 -14.15
N THR A 364 12.20 58.32 -14.58
CA THR A 364 11.17 58.94 -13.73
C THR A 364 9.83 58.27 -13.95
N TRP A 365 9.25 57.75 -12.87
CA TRP A 365 7.95 57.09 -12.86
C TRP A 365 6.90 57.96 -12.19
N LEU A 366 5.76 58.13 -12.84
CA LEU A 366 4.65 58.95 -12.35
C LEU A 366 3.37 58.09 -12.27
N PRO A 367 2.96 57.69 -11.05
CA PRO A 367 1.71 56.96 -10.82
C PRO A 367 0.49 57.72 -11.34
N GLN A 368 -0.51 57.01 -11.88
CA GLN A 368 -1.78 57.60 -12.34
C GLN A 368 -2.93 57.24 -11.38
N LYS A 369 -4.10 57.87 -11.57
CA LYS A 369 -5.31 57.60 -10.78
C LYS A 369 -5.86 56.18 -11.00
N GLU A 370 -5.66 55.65 -12.20
CA GLU A 370 -6.06 54.29 -12.58
C GLU A 370 -4.95 53.30 -12.19
N PHE A 371 -5.33 52.18 -11.55
CA PHE A 371 -4.40 51.22 -10.97
C PHE A 371 -3.50 50.52 -12.00
N ASN A 372 -3.97 50.35 -13.23
CA ASN A 372 -3.27 49.65 -14.32
C ASN A 372 -2.45 50.59 -15.23
N LYS A 373 -2.28 51.86 -14.85
CA LYS A 373 -1.60 52.88 -15.67
C LYS A 373 -0.44 53.55 -14.94
N ILE A 374 0.67 53.74 -15.65
CA ILE A 374 1.82 54.50 -15.17
C ILE A 374 2.41 55.35 -16.28
N LYS A 375 3.06 56.46 -15.92
CA LYS A 375 3.84 57.27 -16.86
C LYS A 375 5.33 57.11 -16.62
N ILE A 376 6.10 56.92 -17.69
CA ILE A 376 7.57 56.84 -17.66
C ILE A 376 8.18 58.00 -18.43
N LYS A 377 9.29 58.55 -17.94
CA LYS A 377 10.11 59.54 -18.64
C LYS A 377 11.58 59.14 -18.61
N ALA A 378 12.22 59.17 -19.77
CA ALA A 378 13.64 58.91 -19.92
C ALA A 378 14.49 60.08 -19.42
N PRO A 379 15.64 59.83 -18.77
CA PRO A 379 16.57 60.88 -18.36
C PRO A 379 17.13 61.62 -19.58
N ASN A 380 17.59 62.86 -19.39
CA ASN A 380 18.27 63.63 -20.43
C ASN A 380 19.74 63.24 -20.56
N ASP A 381 20.00 61.95 -20.79
CA ASP A 381 21.34 61.40 -20.98
C ASP A 381 21.45 60.70 -22.33
N ARG A 382 22.29 61.25 -23.21
CA ARG A 382 22.49 60.78 -24.59
C ARG A 382 23.11 59.38 -24.66
N ARG A 383 23.67 58.85 -23.57
CA ARG A 383 24.24 57.49 -23.51
C ARG A 383 23.21 56.39 -23.75
N TYR A 384 21.93 56.68 -23.52
CA TYR A 384 20.84 55.72 -23.72
C TYR A 384 20.20 55.78 -25.12
N LEU A 385 20.69 56.66 -26.01
CA LEU A 385 20.20 56.72 -27.39
C LEU A 385 20.49 55.42 -28.15
N ASN A 386 19.56 55.02 -29.01
CA ASN A 386 19.62 53.80 -29.83
C ASN A 386 19.69 52.50 -29.02
N LYS A 387 19.30 52.54 -27.74
CA LYS A 387 19.16 51.35 -26.90
C LYS A 387 17.71 50.90 -26.81
N ILE A 388 17.52 49.61 -26.55
CA ILE A 388 16.21 49.02 -26.28
C ILE A 388 16.00 49.02 -24.76
N LEU A 389 14.94 49.70 -24.34
CA LEU A 389 14.46 49.69 -22.96
C LEU A 389 13.45 48.55 -22.81
N THR A 390 13.74 47.59 -21.94
CA THR A 390 12.79 46.55 -21.55
C THR A 390 12.08 46.98 -20.28
N ILE A 391 10.77 47.13 -20.36
CA ILE A 391 9.90 47.45 -19.23
C ILE A 391 9.21 46.17 -18.79
N THR A 392 9.30 45.87 -17.50
CA THR A 392 8.65 44.72 -16.90
C THR A 392 7.67 45.18 -15.85
N CYS A 393 6.44 44.66 -15.91
CA CYS A 393 5.43 44.85 -14.86
C CYS A 393 5.15 43.51 -14.19
N VAL A 394 5.26 43.50 -12.86
CA VAL A 394 4.93 42.34 -12.02
C VAL A 394 3.67 42.66 -11.22
N VAL A 395 2.63 41.86 -11.41
CA VAL A 395 1.34 41.97 -10.71
C VAL A 395 1.24 40.85 -9.68
N SER A 396 1.06 41.22 -8.40
CA SER A 396 0.90 40.28 -7.28
C SER A 396 2.00 39.20 -7.18
N ASN A 397 3.24 39.53 -7.56
CA ASN A 397 4.41 38.62 -7.60
C ASN A 397 4.25 37.35 -8.46
N LYS A 398 3.21 37.27 -9.32
CA LYS A 398 2.86 36.03 -10.06
C LYS A 398 2.74 36.25 -11.56
N VAL A 399 2.16 37.38 -11.99
CA VAL A 399 1.92 37.69 -13.41
C VAL A 399 2.96 38.70 -13.89
N VAL A 400 3.66 38.38 -14.99
CA VAL A 400 4.73 39.22 -15.54
C VAL A 400 4.38 39.60 -16.98
N GLY A 401 4.35 40.90 -17.26
CA GLY A 401 4.27 41.45 -18.61
C GLY A 401 5.55 42.18 -18.99
N THR A 402 5.94 42.12 -20.26
CA THR A 402 7.14 42.80 -20.77
C THR A 402 6.82 43.63 -22.01
N LEU A 403 7.36 44.84 -22.11
CA LEU A 403 7.28 45.72 -23.27
C LEU A 403 8.66 46.27 -23.61
N GLN A 404 9.02 46.24 -24.89
CA GLN A 404 10.25 46.84 -25.39
C GLN A 404 9.96 48.19 -26.05
N LEU A 405 10.74 49.21 -25.68
CA LEU A 405 10.70 50.56 -26.26
C LEU A 405 12.06 50.95 -26.81
N ASN A 406 12.10 51.52 -28.01
CA ASN A 406 13.30 52.11 -28.58
C ASN A 406 13.53 53.50 -28.01
N LEU A 407 14.74 53.75 -27.52
CA LEU A 407 15.16 55.07 -27.04
C LEU A 407 15.70 55.90 -28.20
N SER A 408 14.97 56.95 -28.58
CA SER A 408 15.35 57.86 -29.69
C SER A 408 15.32 59.32 -29.27
N ILE A 409 15.60 60.22 -30.22
CA ILE A 409 15.40 61.67 -30.11
C ILE A 409 13.91 62.01 -30.26
#